data_AF-H7GE20-F1
#
_entry.id   AF-H7GE20-F1
#
_cell.length_a   1.000
_cell.length_b   1.000
_cell.length_c   1.000
_cell.angle_alpha   90.00
_cell.angle_beta   90.00
_cell.angle_gamma   90.00
#
_symmetry.space_group_name_H-M   'P 1'
#
loop_
_entity.id
_entity.type
_entity.pdbx_description
1 polymer ?
#
loop_
_entity_poly.entity_id
_entity_poly.type
_entity_poly.pdbx_seq_one_letter_code
_entity_poly.pdbx_strand_id
1 'polypeptide(L)'
;MRQLPWGILLMFATLGLAFALAGLSWWLLFLVGLAAWLAVVEYLALRRTGLTISGQFLAWARRHPWAAGAMAALLGAAVGYLIYHLVTGY
;
A
#
# COMPACT_ATOMS: atom_id res chain seq x y z
N MET A 1 11.33 -2.70 20.24
CA MET A 1 11.63 -3.24 18.89
C MET A 1 10.46 -2.87 17.99
N ARG A 2 10.64 -1.95 17.03
CA ARG A 2 9.57 -1.54 16.11
C ARG A 2 9.17 -2.76 15.30
N GLN A 3 7.90 -3.17 15.38
CA GLN A 3 7.37 -4.23 14.53
C GLN A 3 7.50 -3.77 13.08
N LEU A 4 8.46 -4.35 12.35
CA LEU A 4 8.57 -4.17 10.91
C LEU A 4 7.22 -4.54 10.28
N PRO A 5 6.68 -3.73 9.36
CA PRO A 5 5.39 -4.00 8.72
C PRO A 5 5.55 -5.13 7.68
N TRP A 6 5.80 -6.34 8.17
CA TRP A 6 6.08 -7.52 7.36
C TRP A 6 5.02 -7.79 6.30
N GLY A 7 3.74 -7.55 6.61
CA GLY A 7 2.65 -7.70 5.64
C GLY A 7 2.80 -6.78 4.42
N ILE A 8 3.20 -5.52 4.62
CA ILE A 8 3.42 -4.57 3.52
C ILE A 8 4.66 -4.99 2.72
N LEU A 9 5.75 -5.36 3.40
CA LEU A 9 6.98 -5.79 2.73
C LEU A 9 6.74 -7.05 1.89
N LEU A 10 6.00 -8.04 2.42
CA LEU A 10 5.62 -9.25 1.69
C LEU A 10 4.71 -8.94 0.50
N MET A 11 3.78 -8.01 0.65
CA MET A 11 2.90 -7.58 -0.45
C MET A 11 3.71 -6.96 -1.59
N PHE A 12 4.61 -6.01 -1.28
CA PHE A 12 5.49 -5.39 -2.28
C PHE A 12 6.44 -6.40 -2.92
N ALA A 13 7.01 -7.32 -2.15
CA ALA A 13 7.88 -8.38 -2.67
C ALA A 13 7.12 -9.32 -3.61
N THR A 14 5.91 -9.74 -3.23
CA THR A 14 5.06 -10.62 -4.04
C THR A 14 4.62 -9.94 -5.34
N LEU A 15 4.18 -8.68 -5.27
CA LEU A 15 3.82 -7.89 -6.45
C LEU A 15 5.02 -7.67 -7.37
N GLY A 16 6.18 -7.33 -6.81
CA GLY A 16 7.41 -7.15 -7.58
C GLY A 16 7.82 -8.43 -8.31
N LEU A 17 7.74 -9.58 -7.63
CA LEU A 17 8.00 -10.89 -8.24
C LEU A 17 6.98 -11.20 -9.34
N ALA A 18 5.68 -10.97 -9.09
CA ALA A 18 4.63 -11.20 -10.08
C ALA A 18 4.83 -10.34 -11.34
N PHE A 19 5.15 -9.05 -11.19
CA PHE A 19 5.44 -8.17 -12.32
C PHE A 19 6.72 -8.56 -13.06
N ALA A 20 7.76 -9.00 -12.34
CA ALA A 20 8.99 -9.50 -12.95
C ALA A 20 8.73 -10.74 -13.81
N LEU A 21 7.99 -11.71 -13.27
CA LEU A 21 7.64 -12.95 -13.97
C LEU A 21 6.71 -12.69 -15.17
N ALA A 22 5.85 -11.68 -15.09
CA ALA A 22 4.95 -11.28 -16.18
C ALA A 22 5.61 -10.36 -17.23
N GLY A 23 6.89 -9.97 -17.07
CA GLY A 23 7.58 -9.07 -17.99
C GLY A 23 7.10 -7.62 -17.96
N LEU A 24 6.36 -7.22 -16.92
CA LEU A 24 5.72 -5.91 -16.79
C LEU A 24 6.70 -4.86 -16.21
N SER A 25 7.75 -4.53 -16.95
CA SER A 25 8.84 -3.64 -16.50
C SER A 25 8.37 -2.25 -16.07
N TRP A 26 7.37 -1.67 -16.77
CA TRP A 26 6.81 -0.37 -16.41
C TRP A 26 6.11 -0.38 -15.05
N TRP A 27 5.36 -1.45 -14.76
CA TRP A 27 4.68 -1.65 -13.48
C TRP A 27 5.67 -1.90 -12.33
N LEU A 28 6.80 -2.54 -12.63
CA LEU A 28 7.91 -2.70 -11.70
C LEU A 28 8.53 -1.37 -11.31
N LEU A 29 8.82 -0.49 -12.28
CA LEU A 29 9.33 0.85 -12.02
C LEU A 29 8.31 1.68 -11.22
N PHE A 30 7.03 1.58 -11.58
CA PHE A 30 5.95 2.21 -10.82
C PHE A 30 5.93 1.72 -9.36
N LEU A 31 6.05 0.40 -9.14
CA LEU A 31 6.04 -0.20 -7.80
C LEU A 31 7.23 0.28 -6.95
N VAL A 32 8.42 0.39 -7.55
CA VAL A 32 9.61 0.93 -6.87
C VAL A 32 9.41 2.41 -6.53
N GLY A 33 8.90 3.21 -7.47
CA GLY A 33 8.58 4.61 -7.24
C GLY A 33 7.54 4.80 -6.14
N LEU A 34 6.50 3.98 -6.12
CA LEU A 34 5.47 3.97 -5.09
C LEU A 34 6.05 3.61 -3.72
N ALA A 35 6.91 2.58 -3.65
CA ALA A 35 7.57 2.18 -2.41
C ALA A 35 8.47 3.30 -1.85
N ALA A 36 9.26 3.95 -2.73
CA ALA A 36 10.10 5.07 -2.36
C ALA A 36 9.27 6.27 -1.87
N TRP A 37 8.20 6.60 -2.59
CA TRP A 37 7.27 7.66 -2.20
C TRP A 37 6.66 7.39 -0.81
N LEU A 38 6.16 6.18 -0.58
CA LEU A 38 5.61 5.79 0.72
C LEU A 38 6.65 5.87 1.83
N ALA A 39 7.91 5.49 1.57
CA ALA A 39 8.99 5.64 2.54
C ALA A 39 9.26 7.10 2.90
N VAL A 40 9.22 8.02 1.92
CA VAL A 40 9.36 9.46 2.16
C VAL A 40 8.18 9.99 2.98
N VAL A 41 6.95 9.65 2.63
CA VAL A 41 5.76 10.10 3.37
C VAL A 41 5.77 9.54 4.80
N GLU A 42 6.16 8.28 4.98
CA GLU A 42 6.29 7.64 6.29
C GLU A 42 7.34 8.34 7.15
N TYR A 43 8.48 8.70 6.55
CA TYR A 43 9.53 9.48 7.23
C TYR A 43 9.04 10.88 7.63
N LEU A 44 8.33 11.57 6.74
CA LEU A 44 7.76 12.89 7.02
C LEU A 44 6.68 12.82 8.11
N ALA A 45 5.83 11.80 8.07
CA ALA A 45 4.81 11.53 9.07
C ALA A 45 5.45 11.33 10.45
N LEU A 46 6.46 10.44 10.54
CA LEU A 46 7.22 10.21 11.77
C LEU A 46 7.88 11.49 12.30
N ARG A 47 8.47 12.30 11.40
CA ARG A 47 9.09 13.59 11.75
C ARG A 47 8.10 14.59 12.32
N ARG A 48 6.87 14.65 11.81
CA ARG A 48 5.88 15.67 12.20
C ARG A 48 4.99 15.25 13.36
N THR A 49 4.59 13.99 13.43
CA THR A 49 3.58 13.51 14.39
C THR A 49 4.14 12.52 15.41
N GLY A 50 5.35 12.01 15.20
CA GLY A 50 5.93 10.93 16.00
C GLY A 50 5.29 9.56 15.75
N LEU A 51 4.28 9.47 14.87
CA LEU A 51 3.52 8.26 14.57
C LEU A 51 3.68 7.84 13.10
N THR A 52 3.75 6.53 12.87
CA THR A 52 3.69 5.92 11.54
C THR A 52 2.36 6.23 10.86
N ILE A 53 2.30 6.18 9.52
CA ILE A 53 1.03 6.36 8.79
C ILE A 53 0.00 5.33 9.26
N SER A 54 0.44 4.08 9.43
CA SER A 54 -0.40 3.00 9.97
C SER A 54 -0.90 3.29 11.40
N GLY A 55 -0.10 3.92 12.25
CA GLY A 55 -0.50 4.29 13.61
C GLY A 55 -1.53 5.43 13.61
N GLN A 56 -1.35 6.42 12.74
CA GLN A 56 -2.31 7.51 12.54
C GLN A 56 -3.64 6.99 11.99
N PHE A 57 -3.59 6.10 10.99
CA PHE A 57 -4.77 5.45 10.44
C PHE A 57 -5.49 4.64 11.51
N LEU A 58 -4.78 3.85 12.32
CA LEU A 58 -5.41 3.03 13.37
C LEU A 58 -6.07 3.90 14.44
N ALA A 59 -5.43 4.99 14.85
CA ALA A 59 -6.00 5.95 15.81
C ALA A 59 -7.26 6.63 15.25
N TRP A 60 -7.25 6.99 13.97
CA TRP A 60 -8.41 7.56 13.27
C TRP A 60 -9.53 6.53 13.07
N ALA A 61 -9.19 5.31 12.66
CA ALA A 61 -10.13 4.22 12.37
C ALA A 61 -10.89 3.78 13.62
N ARG A 62 -10.24 3.77 14.79
CA ARG A 62 -10.93 3.53 16.07
C ARG A 62 -11.97 4.59 16.39
N ARG A 63 -11.77 5.84 15.95
CA ARG A 63 -12.73 6.93 16.14
C ARG A 63 -13.83 6.95 15.07
N HIS A 64 -13.56 6.42 13.88
CA HIS A 64 -14.49 6.40 12.75
C HIS A 64 -14.55 5.01 12.09
N PRO A 65 -15.09 3.98 12.77
CA PRO A 65 -15.04 2.60 12.29
C PRO A 65 -15.79 2.40 10.96
N TRP A 66 -16.92 3.08 10.77
CA TRP A 66 -17.68 3.03 9.51
C TRP A 66 -16.91 3.65 8.34
N ALA A 67 -16.26 4.79 8.56
CA ALA A 67 -15.44 5.44 7.53
C ALA A 67 -14.20 4.60 7.19
N ALA A 68 -13.58 3.95 8.19
CA ALA A 68 -12.49 3.02 7.97
C ALA A 68 -12.94 1.79 7.17
N GLY A 69 -14.13 1.25 7.46
CA GLY A 69 -14.73 0.17 6.68
C GLY A 69 -15.00 0.56 5.23
N ALA A 70 -15.57 1.74 5.00
CA ALA A 70 -15.79 2.27 3.66
C ALA A 70 -14.46 2.48 2.90
N MET A 71 -13.44 3.00 3.56
CA MET A 71 -12.11 3.15 2.96
C MET A 71 -11.48 1.80 2.62
N ALA A 72 -11.58 0.80 3.50
CA ALA A 72 -11.08 -0.53 3.23
C ALA A 72 -11.81 -1.19 2.04
N ALA A 73 -13.13 -1.01 1.93
CA ALA A 73 -13.90 -1.50 0.80
C ALA A 73 -13.50 -0.81 -0.51
N LEU A 74 -13.29 0.51 -0.50
CA LEU A 74 -12.83 1.26 -1.68
C LEU A 74 -11.43 0.84 -2.11
N LEU A 75 -10.50 0.67 -1.16
CA LEU A 75 -9.16 0.15 -1.43
C LEU A 75 -9.21 -1.27 -2.01
N GLY A 76 -10.02 -2.15 -1.40
CA GLY A 76 -10.23 -3.50 -1.90
C GLY A 76 -10.82 -3.52 -3.31
N ALA A 77 -11.81 -2.68 -3.59
CA ALA A 77 -12.41 -2.53 -4.92
C ALA A 77 -11.40 -2.00 -5.95
N ALA A 78 -10.59 -1.00 -5.58
CA ALA A 78 -9.54 -0.46 -6.45
C ALA A 78 -8.47 -1.51 -6.78
N VAL A 79 -8.05 -2.31 -5.79
CA VAL A 79 -7.12 -3.43 -6.01
C VAL A 79 -7.79 -4.50 -6.90
N GLY A 80 -9.04 -4.85 -6.63
CA GLY A 80 -9.79 -5.81 -7.46
C GLY A 80 -9.92 -5.35 -8.91
N TYR A 81 -10.22 -4.07 -9.12
CA TYR A 81 -10.28 -3.46 -10.45
C TYR A 81 -8.91 -3.46 -11.14
N LEU A 82 -7.84 -3.13 -10.42
CA LEU A 82 -6.48 -3.19 -10.96
C LEU A 82 -6.12 -4.62 -11.40
N ILE A 83 -6.44 -5.63 -10.60
CA ILE A 83 -6.22 -7.03 -10.98
C ILE A 83 -7.05 -7.39 -12.22
N TYR A 84 -8.32 -7.01 -12.25
CA TYR A 84 -9.18 -7.21 -13.41
C TYR A 84 -8.57 -6.60 -14.66
N HIS A 85 -8.21 -5.30 -14.62
CA HIS A 85 -7.59 -4.57 -15.71
C HIS A 85 -6.28 -5.22 -16.20
N LEU A 86 -5.44 -5.67 -15.28
CA LEU A 86 -4.18 -6.35 -15.61
C LEU A 86 -4.39 -7.73 -16.26
N VAL A 87 -5.47 -8.44 -15.89
CA VAL A 87 -5.79 -9.77 -16.44
C VAL A 87 -6.50 -9.65 -17.80
N THR A 88 -7.40 -8.68 -17.96
CA THR A 88 -8.24 -8.55 -19.16
C THR A 88 -7.69 -7.57 -20.19
N GLY A 89 -6.79 -6.67 -19.80
CA GLY A 89 -6.25 -5.62 -20.66
C GLY A 89 -7.21 -4.44 -20.93
N TYR A 90 -8.33 -4.34 -20.20
CA TYR A 90 -9.40 -3.34 -20.37
C TYR A 90 -9.46 -2.33 -19.23
#